data_AF-A0A316HKJ7-F1
#
_entry.id   AF-A0A316HKJ7-F1
#
_cell.length_a   1.000
_cell.length_b   1.000
_cell.length_c   1.000
_cell.angle_alpha   90.00
_cell.angle_beta   90.00
_cell.angle_gamma   90.00
#
_symmetry.space_group_name_H-M   'P 1'
#
loop_
_entity.id
_entity.type
_entity.pdbx_description
1 polymer ?
#
loop_
_entity_poly.entity_id
_entity_poly.type
_entity_poly.pdbx_seq_one_letter_code
_entity_poly.pdbx_strand_id
1 'polypeptide(L)'
;MNVVDRIRSATREHVLVAMLGIPRLLRHPVWRAAEPNQGNGLGVLLVPGFGFGDASLALTATWLRNRGYQPAGAQIGLNVGCTSELVERTERRLEQHAEATGRRVVLLGQSRGGGLARLVTGCKGS
;
A
#
# COMPACT_ATOMS: atom_id res chain seq x y z
N MET A 1 -9.63 4.04 29.73
CA MET A 1 -8.70 4.38 28.63
C MET A 1 -8.47 3.13 27.77
N ASN A 2 -8.91 3.10 26.50
CA ASN A 2 -8.95 1.89 25.67
C ASN A 2 -7.57 1.56 25.03
N VAL A 3 -7.27 0.28 24.78
CA VAL A 3 -6.03 -0.19 24.15
C VAL A 3 -5.86 0.36 22.73
N VAL A 4 -6.98 0.54 22.02
CA VAL A 4 -7.04 1.14 20.68
C VAL A 4 -6.58 2.60 20.71
N ASP A 5 -6.94 3.35 21.76
CA ASP A 5 -6.56 4.76 21.90
C ASP A 5 -5.08 4.92 22.23
N ARG A 6 -4.51 3.98 23.00
CA ARG A 6 -3.06 3.92 23.26
C ARG A 6 -2.26 3.61 21.98
N ILE A 7 -2.73 2.67 21.18
CA ILE A 7 -2.12 2.39 19.86
C ILE A 7 -2.22 3.63 18.97
N ARG A 8 -3.36 4.33 18.95
CA ARG A 8 -3.54 5.57 18.19
C ARG A 8 -2.63 6.69 18.65
N SER A 9 -2.46 6.93 19.96
CA SER A 9 -1.59 8.02 20.45
C SER A 9 -0.11 7.71 20.20
N ALA A 10 0.34 6.49 20.47
CA ALA A 10 1.70 6.06 20.18
C ALA A 10 1.97 6.09 18.67
N THR A 11 0.98 5.74 17.84
CA THR A 11 1.10 5.84 16.37
C THR A 11 1.15 7.29 15.92
N ARG A 12 0.40 8.23 16.53
CA ARG A 12 0.48 9.66 16.18
C ARG A 12 1.87 10.24 16.42
N GLU A 13 2.51 9.86 17.53
CA GLU A 13 3.85 10.34 17.88
C GLU A 13 4.92 9.77 16.93
N HIS A 14 4.89 8.45 16.66
CA HIS A 14 5.79 7.84 15.68
C HIS A 14 5.54 8.31 14.25
N VAL A 15 4.28 8.56 13.87
CA VAL A 15 3.93 9.17 12.58
C VAL A 15 4.48 10.58 12.52
N LEU A 16 4.35 11.39 13.58
CA LEU A 16 4.89 12.75 13.61
C LEU A 16 6.41 12.76 13.42
N VAL A 17 7.13 11.89 14.15
CA VAL A 17 8.59 11.74 14.00
C VAL A 17 8.97 11.27 12.60
N ALA A 18 8.25 10.31 12.03
CA ALA A 18 8.47 9.87 10.65
C ALA A 18 8.21 11.01 9.64
N MET A 19 7.22 11.86 9.89
CA MET A 19 6.87 13.00 9.03
C MET A 19 7.97 14.07 9.03
N LEU A 20 8.68 14.26 10.15
CA LEU A 20 9.87 15.14 10.21
C LEU A 20 10.98 14.69 9.25
N GLY A 21 11.03 13.40 8.90
CA GLY A 21 11.97 12.86 7.91
C GLY A 21 11.61 13.15 6.45
N ILE A 22 10.37 13.56 6.15
CA ILE A 22 9.89 13.74 4.77
C ILE A 22 10.72 14.76 3.98
N PRO A 23 11.02 15.97 4.48
CA PRO A 23 11.83 16.93 3.72
C PRO A 23 13.20 16.37 3.34
N ARG A 24 13.82 15.56 4.21
CA ARG A 24 15.09 14.88 3.93
C ARG A 24 14.91 13.80 2.86
N LEU A 25 13.85 13.00 2.94
CA LEU A 25 13.53 11.99 1.92
C LEU A 25 13.31 12.61 0.54
N LEU A 26 12.50 13.68 0.45
CA LEU A 26 12.18 14.36 -0.80
C LEU A 26 13.42 14.97 -1.49
N ARG A 27 14.44 15.34 -0.72
CA ARG A 27 15.73 15.85 -1.23
C ARG A 27 16.72 14.75 -1.57
N HIS A 28 16.53 13.54 -1.04
CA HIS A 28 17.46 12.43 -1.21
C HIS A 28 17.47 11.94 -2.67
N PRO A 29 18.63 11.49 -3.21
CA PRO A 29 18.72 10.96 -4.57
C PRO A 29 17.72 9.81 -4.84
N VAL A 30 17.43 8.98 -3.84
CA VAL A 30 16.41 7.92 -3.96
C VAL A 30 15.01 8.45 -4.32
N TRP A 31 14.71 9.71 -4.02
CA TRP A 31 13.46 10.34 -4.44
C TRP A 31 13.63 11.07 -5.77
N ARG A 32 14.73 11.81 -5.95
CA ARG A 32 14.96 12.71 -7.10
C ARG A 32 15.46 12.02 -8.37
N ALA A 33 16.33 11.01 -8.25
CA ALA A 33 16.86 10.23 -9.37
C ALA A 33 15.88 9.08 -9.68
N ALA A 34 14.71 9.44 -10.20
CA ALA A 34 13.72 8.48 -10.63
C ALA A 34 14.02 8.07 -12.08
N GLU A 35 14.24 6.77 -12.29
CA GLU A 35 14.34 6.17 -13.62
C GLU A 35 12.92 5.94 -14.17
N PRO A 36 12.43 6.74 -15.14
CA PRO A 36 11.01 6.74 -15.51
C PRO A 36 10.53 5.42 -16.12
N ASN A 37 11.45 4.59 -16.61
CA ASN A 37 11.14 3.31 -17.24
C ASN A 37 11.42 2.11 -16.33
N GLN A 38 11.82 2.32 -15.08
CA GLN A 38 12.16 1.21 -14.17
C GLN A 38 11.02 0.21 -14.00
N GLY A 39 9.78 0.71 -13.89
CA GLY A 39 8.58 -0.11 -13.76
C GLY A 39 8.02 -0.62 -15.08
N ASN A 40 8.36 -0.01 -16.22
CA ASN A 40 7.84 -0.32 -17.55
C ASN A 40 6.30 -0.45 -17.62
N GLY A 41 5.57 0.23 -16.74
CA GLY A 41 4.11 0.19 -16.57
C GLY A 41 3.58 -0.92 -15.66
N LEU A 42 4.44 -1.67 -14.95
CA LEU A 42 4.04 -2.76 -14.07
C LEU A 42 3.02 -2.28 -13.03
N GLY A 43 1.88 -2.97 -12.97
CA GLY A 43 0.84 -2.67 -11.99
C GLY A 43 1.30 -3.02 -10.57
N VAL A 44 1.01 -2.15 -9.62
CA VAL A 44 1.25 -2.40 -8.18
C VAL A 44 -0.02 -2.10 -7.40
N LEU A 45 -0.57 -3.09 -6.69
CA LEU A 45 -1.69 -2.88 -5.79
C LEU A 45 -1.18 -2.65 -4.36
N LEU A 46 -1.56 -1.54 -3.76
CA LEU A 46 -1.11 -1.07 -2.45
C LEU A 46 -2.18 -1.38 -1.38
N VAL A 47 -1.81 -2.19 -0.38
CA VAL A 47 -2.71 -2.58 0.72
C VAL A 47 -2.28 -1.91 2.03
N PRO A 48 -3.11 -1.02 2.61
CA PRO A 48 -2.77 -0.27 3.82
C PRO A 48 -2.71 -1.16 5.07
N GLY A 49 -2.01 -0.71 6.11
CA GLY A 49 -1.95 -1.38 7.41
C GLY A 49 -3.19 -1.15 8.27
N PHE A 50 -3.26 -1.85 9.41
CA PHE A 50 -4.40 -1.85 10.32
C PHE A 50 -4.82 -0.42 10.72
N GLY A 51 -6.12 -0.11 10.58
CA GLY A 51 -6.66 1.18 10.98
C GLY A 51 -6.34 2.34 10.03
N PHE A 52 -5.70 2.08 8.89
CA PHE A 52 -5.41 3.07 7.85
C PHE A 52 -6.08 2.71 6.53
N GLY A 53 -6.30 3.74 5.70
CA GLY A 53 -6.70 3.60 4.31
C GLY A 53 -5.59 3.99 3.34
N ASP A 54 -5.93 4.03 2.05
CA ASP A 54 -4.98 4.22 0.94
C ASP A 54 -4.14 5.49 1.04
N ALA A 55 -4.67 6.56 1.66
CA ALA A 55 -3.95 7.82 1.87
C ALA A 55 -2.64 7.63 2.67
N SER A 56 -2.56 6.62 3.54
CA SER A 56 -1.34 6.30 4.28
C SER A 56 -0.18 5.86 3.39
N LEU A 57 -0.46 5.46 2.14
CA LEU A 57 0.53 5.01 1.16
C LEU A 57 0.72 5.99 0.00
N ALA A 58 0.24 7.24 0.12
CA ALA A 58 0.32 8.24 -0.95
C ALA A 58 1.77 8.55 -1.39
N LEU A 59 2.71 8.61 -0.45
CA LEU A 59 4.13 8.80 -0.77
C LEU A 59 4.70 7.61 -1.55
N THR A 60 4.37 6.38 -1.14
CA THR A 60 4.76 5.16 -1.86
C THR A 60 4.18 5.14 -3.28
N ALA A 61 2.90 5.50 -3.43
CA ALA A 61 2.26 5.60 -4.74
C ALA A 61 2.95 6.64 -5.63
N THR A 62 3.32 7.80 -5.08
CA THR A 62 4.05 8.84 -5.83
C THR A 62 5.43 8.36 -6.26
N TRP A 63 6.17 7.73 -5.34
CA TRP A 63 7.51 7.22 -5.60
C TRP A 63 7.53 6.16 -6.71
N LEU A 64 6.54 5.26 -6.71
CA LEU A 64 6.33 4.24 -7.74
C LEU A 64 5.92 4.85 -9.08
N ARG A 65 4.97 5.79 -9.07
CA ARG A 65 4.49 6.43 -10.30
C ARG A 65 5.61 7.18 -11.03
N ASN A 66 6.49 7.86 -10.30
CA ASN A 66 7.63 8.56 -10.87
C ASN A 66 8.66 7.63 -11.54
N ARG A 67 8.58 6.33 -11.29
CA ARG A 67 9.46 5.28 -11.85
C ARG A 67 8.79 4.43 -12.92
N GLY A 68 7.63 4.87 -13.41
CA GLY A 68 6.90 4.17 -14.47
C GLY A 68 6.11 2.95 -13.99
N TYR A 69 5.89 2.77 -12.69
CA TYR A 69 4.90 1.80 -12.22
C TYR A 69 3.47 2.36 -12.34
N GLN A 70 2.47 1.48 -12.35
CA GLN A 70 1.07 1.85 -12.26
C GLN A 70 0.49 1.47 -10.89
N PRO A 71 0.70 2.30 -9.84
CA PRO A 71 0.18 2.01 -8.51
C PRO A 71 -1.32 2.30 -8.41
N ALA A 72 -2.04 1.38 -7.76
CA ALA A 72 -3.44 1.52 -7.37
C ALA A 72 -3.61 1.19 -5.88
N GLY A 73 -4.55 1.84 -5.21
CA GLY A 73 -4.94 1.48 -3.85
C GLY A 73 -5.90 0.28 -3.83
N ALA A 74 -5.88 -0.47 -2.73
CA ALA A 74 -6.78 -1.60 -2.50
C ALA A 74 -8.24 -1.18 -2.33
N GLN A 75 -8.52 0.10 -2.02
CA GLN A 75 -9.85 0.66 -1.86
C GLN A 75 -10.74 -0.09 -0.84
N ILE A 76 -10.10 -0.72 0.15
CA ILE A 76 -10.78 -1.46 1.24
C ILE A 76 -11.26 -0.55 2.38
N GLY A 77 -11.11 0.77 2.25
CA GLY A 77 -11.39 1.74 3.30
C GLY A 77 -10.33 1.70 4.40
N LEU A 78 -10.74 1.84 5.66
CA LEU A 78 -9.85 1.52 6.79
C LEU A 78 -9.67 0.01 6.84
N ASN A 79 -8.43 -0.46 6.98
CA ASN A 79 -8.16 -1.87 7.21
C ASN A 79 -8.59 -2.27 8.63
N VAL A 80 -9.90 -2.38 8.84
CA VAL A 80 -10.64 -2.73 10.06
C VAL A 80 -11.88 -3.49 9.60
N GLY A 81 -12.18 -4.62 10.23
CA GLY A 81 -13.28 -5.51 9.82
C GLY A 81 -12.84 -6.94 9.59
N CYS A 82 -13.80 -7.76 9.15
CA CYS A 82 -13.62 -9.18 8.91
C CYS A 82 -12.53 -9.43 7.87
N THR A 83 -11.58 -10.30 8.21
CA THR A 83 -10.44 -10.61 7.33
C THR A 83 -10.89 -11.19 5.99
N SER A 84 -11.91 -12.06 5.97
CA SER A 84 -12.46 -12.66 4.74
C SER A 84 -12.99 -11.60 3.77
N GLU A 85 -13.77 -10.65 4.27
CA GLU A 85 -14.31 -9.54 3.46
C GLU A 85 -13.19 -8.65 2.91
N LEU A 86 -12.18 -8.35 3.73
CA LEU A 86 -11.03 -7.55 3.28
C LEU A 86 -10.19 -8.29 2.23
N VAL A 87 -10.05 -9.61 2.34
CA VAL A 87 -9.39 -10.46 1.33
C VAL A 87 -10.19 -10.42 0.03
N GLU A 88 -11.50 -10.65 0.06
CA GLU A 88 -12.35 -10.67 -1.14
C GLU A 88 -12.32 -9.32 -1.88
N ARG A 89 -12.43 -8.20 -1.15
CA ARG A 89 -12.34 -6.86 -1.75
C ARG A 89 -10.96 -6.61 -2.36
N THR A 90 -9.90 -7.06 -1.68
CA THR A 90 -8.52 -6.91 -2.18
C THR A 90 -8.30 -7.74 -3.45
N GLU A 91 -8.82 -8.97 -3.49
CA GLU A 91 -8.75 -9.85 -4.65
C GLU A 91 -9.48 -9.24 -5.86
N ARG A 92 -10.71 -8.79 -5.67
CA ARG A 92 -11.49 -8.12 -6.72
C ARG A 92 -10.74 -6.90 -7.27
N ARG A 93 -10.11 -6.11 -6.39
CA ARG A 93 -9.33 -4.94 -6.80
C ARG A 93 -8.06 -5.33 -7.55
N LEU A 94 -7.41 -6.42 -7.16
CA LEU A 94 -6.24 -6.97 -7.83
C LEU A 94 -6.56 -7.39 -9.26
N GLU A 95 -7.69 -8.07 -9.45
CA GLU A 95 -8.16 -8.53 -10.76
C GLU A 95 -8.48 -7.36 -11.69
N GLN A 96 -9.26 -6.38 -11.21
CA GLN A 96 -9.54 -5.17 -11.97
C GLN A 96 -8.26 -4.44 -12.40
N HIS A 97 -7.24 -4.42 -11.54
CA HIS A 97 -5.97 -3.78 -11.87
C HIS A 97 -5.14 -4.60 -12.86
N ALA A 98 -5.17 -5.92 -12.75
CA ALA A 98 -4.53 -6.81 -13.72
C ALA A 98 -5.17 -6.67 -15.12
N GLU A 99 -6.50 -6.60 -15.17
CA GLU A 99 -7.25 -6.33 -16.40
C GLU A 99 -6.90 -4.95 -16.99
N ALA A 100 -6.93 -3.90 -16.17
CA ALA A 100 -6.62 -2.54 -16.63
C ALA A 100 -5.18 -2.37 -17.13
N THR A 101 -4.22 -3.10 -16.53
CA THR A 101 -2.81 -3.03 -16.92
C THR A 101 -2.43 -4.04 -18.01
N GLY A 102 -3.30 -4.99 -18.32
CA GLY A 102 -3.08 -6.07 -19.30
C GLY A 102 -1.95 -7.04 -18.92
N ARG A 103 -1.57 -7.11 -17.64
CA ARG A 103 -0.39 -7.86 -17.18
C ARG A 103 -0.49 -8.25 -15.71
N ARG A 104 0.49 -9.03 -15.25
CA ARG A 104 0.64 -9.37 -13.83
C ARG A 104 0.82 -8.11 -12.97
N VAL A 105 0.19 -8.11 -11.80
CA VAL A 105 0.26 -7.04 -10.81
C VAL A 105 1.05 -7.52 -9.59
N VAL A 106 1.89 -6.65 -9.03
CA VAL A 106 2.57 -6.86 -7.76
C VAL A 106 1.69 -6.40 -6.61
N LEU A 107 1.51 -7.22 -5.59
CA LEU A 107 0.77 -6.86 -4.38
C LEU A 107 1.75 -6.40 -3.29
N LEU A 108 1.65 -5.13 -2.87
CA LEU A 108 2.49 -4.53 -1.84
C LEU A 108 1.63 -4.20 -0.63
N GLY A 109 1.83 -4.92 0.46
CA GLY A 109 1.10 -4.72 1.71
C GLY A 109 1.97 -4.13 2.82
N GLN A 110 1.47 -3.10 3.51
CA GLN A 110 2.13 -2.54 4.69
C GLN A 110 1.58 -3.18 5.96
N SER A 111 2.46 -3.69 6.83
CA SER A 111 2.08 -4.32 8.12
C SER A 111 0.98 -5.38 7.94
N ARG A 112 -0.19 -5.25 8.59
CA ARG A 112 -1.37 -6.12 8.41
C ARG A 112 -1.79 -6.27 6.94
N GLY A 113 -1.60 -5.23 6.12
CA GLY A 113 -1.83 -5.30 4.68
C GLY A 113 -0.99 -6.38 3.99
N GLY A 114 0.23 -6.66 4.49
CA GLY A 114 1.06 -7.78 4.01
C GLY A 114 0.51 -9.16 4.39
N GLY A 115 -0.20 -9.25 5.52
CA GLY A 115 -0.94 -10.45 5.91
C GLY A 115 -2.11 -10.72 4.96
N LEU A 116 -2.92 -9.69 4.67
CA LEU A 116 -3.99 -9.78 3.67
C LEU A 116 -3.43 -10.16 2.29
N ALA A 117 -2.31 -9.54 1.89
CA ALA A 117 -1.66 -9.82 0.62
C ALA A 117 -1.29 -11.30 0.48
N ARG A 118 -0.71 -11.90 1.54
CA ARG A 118 -0.39 -13.34 1.54
C ARG A 118 -1.61 -14.24 1.40
N LEU A 119 -2.72 -13.89 2.06
CA LEU A 119 -3.97 -14.65 1.96
C LEU A 119 -4.53 -14.60 0.54
N VAL A 120 -4.56 -13.42 -0.10
CA VAL A 120 -5.00 -13.25 -1.49
C VAL A 120 -4.12 -14.09 -2.44
N THR A 121 -2.80 -14.09 -2.25
CA THR A 121 -1.90 -14.88 -3.13
C THR A 121 -1.92 -16.37 -2.84
N GLY A 122 -2.20 -16.78 -1.60
CA GLY A 122 -2.19 -18.18 -1.17
C GLY A 122 -3.40 -18.99 -1.66
N CYS A 123 -4.52 -18.33 -1.94
CA CYS A 123 -5.73 -18.99 -2.47
C CYS A 123 -5.63 -19.32 -3.98
N LYS A 124 -4.72 -18.71 -4.74
CA LYS A 124 -4.55 -18.94 -6.20
C LYS A 124 -3.63 -20.13 -6.55
N GLY A 125 -3.43 -21.06 -5.62
CA GLY A 125 -2.53 -22.22 -5.76
C GLY A 125 -3.17 -23.60 -5.49
N SER A 126 -4.50 -23.73 -5.55
CA SER A 126 -5.21 -25.01 -5.46
C SER A 126 -6.24 -25.14 -6.57
#